data_AF-A0A968JCY0-F1
#
_entry.id   AF-A0A968JCY0-F1
#
_cell.length_a   1.000
_cell.length_b   1.000
_cell.length_c   1.000
_cell.angle_alpha   90.00
_cell.angle_beta   90.00
_cell.angle_gamma   90.00
#
_symmetry.space_group_name_H-M   'P 1'
#
loop_
_entity.id
_entity.type
_entity.pdbx_description
1 polymer ?
#
loop_
_entity_poly.entity_id
_entity_poly.type
_entity_poly.pdbx_seq_one_letter_code
_entity_poly.pdbx_strand_id
1 'polypeptide(L)'
;MGSSIVGYGTYKYTNSTKKEMEWMRTGFSPRKEALTLYIMPGYDFENMKELLGKLGKHSIGRSCLYIKKLEDVDMKILRKIVQKGLDYMEEVYGK
;
A
#
# COMPACT_ATOMS: atom_id res chain seq x y z
N MET A 1 13.44 -5.42 -9.36
CA MET A 1 12.39 -5.54 -8.34
C MET A 1 12.80 -6.65 -7.38
N GLY A 2 12.61 -6.48 -6.07
CA GLY A 2 13.02 -7.48 -5.08
C GLY A 2 12.29 -8.80 -5.31
N SER A 3 13.02 -9.90 -5.25
CA SER A 3 12.61 -11.28 -5.56
C SER A 3 11.53 -11.86 -4.61
N SER A 4 10.81 -11.03 -3.86
CA SER A 4 9.90 -11.47 -2.78
C SER A 4 8.71 -10.53 -2.61
N ILE A 5 8.23 -9.90 -3.69
CA ILE A 5 7.00 -9.11 -3.64
C ILE A 5 5.83 -10.00 -4.05
N VAL A 6 4.81 -10.06 -3.19
CA VAL A 6 3.50 -10.65 -3.51
C VAL A 6 2.54 -9.48 -3.77
N GLY A 7 2.17 -9.29 -5.04
CA GLY A 7 1.28 -8.23 -5.49
C GLY A 7 -0.16 -8.69 -5.71
N TYR A 8 -1.11 -7.78 -5.58
CA TYR A 8 -2.52 -7.97 -5.88
C TYR A 8 -3.09 -6.78 -6.68
N GLY A 9 -3.79 -7.12 -7.76
CA GLY A 9 -4.30 -6.18 -8.76
C GLY A 9 -3.16 -5.53 -9.55
N THR A 10 -3.42 -5.18 -10.80
CA THR A 10 -2.45 -4.49 -11.67
C THR A 10 -3.05 -3.18 -12.17
N TYR A 11 -2.22 -2.16 -12.35
CA TYR A 11 -2.58 -0.94 -13.05
C TYR A 11 -1.43 -0.48 -13.94
N LYS A 12 -1.77 0.18 -15.04
CA LYS A 12 -0.81 0.81 -15.94
C LYS A 12 -0.60 2.24 -15.54
N TYR A 13 0.65 2.68 -15.53
CA TYR A 13 1.01 4.08 -15.31
C TYR A 13 2.12 4.50 -16.25
N THR A 14 2.11 5.77 -16.61
CA THR A 14 3.17 6.37 -17.42
C THR A 14 4.22 6.97 -16.50
N ASN A 15 5.47 6.52 -16.63
CA ASN A 15 6.56 7.07 -15.83
C ASN A 15 7.07 8.42 -16.38
N SER A 16 8.05 9.03 -15.71
CA SER A 16 8.67 10.30 -16.13
C SER A 16 9.32 10.27 -17.52
N THR A 17 9.64 9.08 -18.04
CA THR A 17 10.21 8.87 -19.39
C THR A 17 9.15 8.57 -20.46
N LYS A 18 7.87 8.82 -20.16
CA LYS A 18 6.72 8.51 -21.05
C LYS A 18 6.59 7.03 -21.44
N LYS A 19 7.17 6.13 -20.65
CA LYS A 19 7.01 4.69 -20.85
C LYS A 19 5.86 4.18 -20.00
N GLU A 20 5.01 3.37 -20.61
CA GLU A 20 3.98 2.62 -19.90
C GLU A 20 4.66 1.53 -19.08
N MET A 21 4.27 1.46 -17.82
CA MET A 21 4.75 0.48 -16.85
C MET A 21 3.54 -0.12 -16.16
N GLU A 22 3.65 -1.39 -15.77
CA GLU A 22 2.66 -2.05 -14.93
C GLU A 22 3.17 -2.13 -13.50
N TRP A 23 2.28 -1.86 -12.56
CA TRP A 23 2.55 -2.04 -11.15
C TRP A 23 1.35 -2.62 -10.44
N MET A 24 1.57 -3.11 -9.23
CA MET A 24 0.49 -3.68 -8.41
C MET A 24 -0.31 -2.59 -7.70
N ARG A 25 -1.62 -2.79 -7.53
CA ARG A 25 -2.48 -1.84 -6.80
C ARG A 25 -2.22 -1.92 -5.29
N THR A 26 -1.98 -3.13 -4.79
CA THR A 26 -1.45 -3.36 -3.44
C THR A 26 -0.55 -4.58 -3.42
N GLY A 27 0.17 -4.80 -2.33
CA GLY A 27 1.00 -5.99 -2.16
C GLY A 27 1.83 -5.91 -0.90
N PHE A 28 2.65 -6.93 -0.65
CA PHE A 28 3.59 -6.91 0.45
C PHE A 28 4.89 -7.59 0.08
N SER A 29 5.92 -7.29 0.86
CA SER A 29 7.21 -7.95 0.79
C SER A 29 7.75 -8.17 2.21
N PRO A 30 8.04 -9.42 2.60
CA PRO A 30 8.76 -9.68 3.83
C PRO A 30 10.19 -9.17 3.68
N ARG A 31 10.63 -8.31 4.58
CA ARG A 31 12.02 -7.87 4.68
C ARG A 31 12.59 -8.26 6.03
N LYS A 32 13.92 -8.29 6.12
CA LYS A 32 14.66 -8.68 7.33
C LYS A 32 14.23 -7.92 8.58
N GLU A 33 13.89 -6.64 8.46
CA GLU A 33 13.57 -5.77 9.60
C GLU A 33 12.07 -5.50 9.80
N ALA A 34 11.26 -5.63 8.75
CA ALA A 34 9.83 -5.31 8.79
C ALA A 34 9.08 -5.94 7.61
N LEU A 35 7.80 -6.23 7.82
CA LEU A 35 6.85 -6.45 6.74
C LEU A 35 6.55 -5.11 6.07
N THR A 36 6.80 -5.02 4.76
CA THR A 36 6.45 -3.83 3.97
C THR A 36 5.18 -4.11 3.20
N LEU A 37 4.11 -3.36 3.47
CA LEU A 37 2.91 -3.33 2.63
C LEU A 37 2.99 -2.14 1.69
N TYR A 38 2.50 -2.34 0.47
CA TYR A 38 2.43 -1.32 -0.57
C TYR A 38 0.96 -0.95 -0.76
N ILE A 39 0.60 0.30 -0.50
CA ILE A 39 -0.76 0.83 -0.60
C ILE A 39 -0.73 1.96 -1.62
N MET A 40 -1.21 1.70 -2.85
CA MET A 40 -1.25 2.73 -3.89
C MET A 40 -2.50 3.61 -3.75
N PRO A 41 -2.42 4.90 -4.13
CA PRO A 41 -1.21 5.62 -4.53
C PRO A 41 -0.37 6.10 -3.33
N GLY A 42 -0.86 5.99 -2.11
CA GLY A 42 -0.23 6.52 -0.90
C GLY A 42 -1.25 6.80 0.20
N TYR A 43 -1.11 7.93 0.89
CA TYR A 43 -1.95 8.26 2.06
C TYR A 43 -2.54 9.67 2.04
N ASP A 44 -2.39 10.38 0.92
CA ASP A 44 -2.92 11.73 0.74
C ASP A 44 -4.29 11.69 0.06
N PHE A 45 -5.19 10.88 0.61
CA PHE A 45 -6.61 10.82 0.23
C PHE A 45 -7.49 10.38 1.42
N GLU A 46 -8.80 10.44 1.23
CA GLU A 46 -9.83 10.45 2.28
C GLU A 46 -9.59 9.52 3.47
N ASN A 47 -9.44 10.13 4.65
CA ASN A 47 -9.39 9.49 5.97
C ASN A 47 -8.22 8.53 6.19
N MET A 48 -7.24 8.46 5.29
CA MET A 48 -6.07 7.60 5.45
C MET A 48 -5.21 8.00 6.66
N LYS A 49 -4.97 9.30 6.86
CA LYS A 49 -4.18 9.80 8.00
C LYS A 49 -4.82 9.45 9.35
N GLU A 50 -6.15 9.53 9.45
CA GLU A 50 -6.88 9.14 10.65
C GLU A 50 -6.78 7.64 10.91
N LEU A 51 -6.95 6.81 9.87
CA LEU A 51 -6.81 5.36 9.99
C LEU A 51 -5.40 4.96 10.40
N LEU A 52 -4.37 5.59 9.82
CA LEU A 52 -2.99 5.39 10.23
C LEU A 52 -2.78 5.76 11.71
N GLY A 53 -3.33 6.88 12.17
CA GLY A 53 -3.29 7.27 13.59
C GLY A 53 -3.91 6.22 14.53
N LYS A 54 -4.87 5.43 14.05
CA LYS A 54 -5.52 4.34 14.81
C LYS A 54 -4.87 2.97 14.61
N LEU A 55 -3.90 2.84 13.72
CA LEU A 55 -3.37 1.53 13.30
C LEU A 55 -2.50 0.87 14.38
N GLY A 56 -1.77 1.62 15.19
CA GLY A 56 -0.77 1.09 16.13
C GLY A 56 0.66 1.45 15.71
N LYS A 57 1.67 0.66 16.10
CA LYS A 57 3.07 0.99 15.79
C LYS A 57 3.42 0.66 14.36
N HIS A 58 3.68 1.69 13.56
CA HIS A 58 4.06 1.57 12.16
C HIS A 58 4.92 2.76 11.74
N SER A 59 5.56 2.65 10.59
CA SER A 59 6.10 3.82 9.89
C SER A 59 5.63 3.80 8.44
N ILE A 60 5.61 4.98 7.80
CA ILE A 60 5.14 5.14 6.42
C ILE A 60 6.24 5.71 5.53
N GLY A 61 6.26 5.28 4.28
CA GLY A 61 6.92 5.97 3.18
C GLY A 61 5.88 6.66 2.29
N ARG A 62 6.20 6.89 1.02
CA ARG A 62 5.27 7.50 0.06
C ARG A 62 4.01 6.65 -0.16
N SER A 63 4.22 5.36 -0.37
CA SER A 63 3.16 4.36 -0.60
C SER A 63 3.47 3.04 0.10
N CYS A 64 4.44 3.05 1.02
CA CYS A 64 4.89 1.90 1.79
C CYS A 64 4.42 2.05 3.23
N LEU A 65 3.96 0.97 3.84
CA LEU A 65 3.61 0.85 5.25
C LEU A 65 4.53 -0.22 5.85
N TYR A 66 5.31 0.16 6.86
CA TYR A 66 6.26 -0.73 7.51
C TYR A 66 5.72 -1.16 8.87
N ILE A 67 5.61 -2.48 9.05
CA ILE A 67 5.11 -3.10 10.27
C ILE A 67 6.15 -4.11 10.74
N LYS A 68 6.69 -3.92 11.95
CA LYS A 68 7.70 -4.85 12.50
C LYS A 68 7.08 -6.15 13.00
N LYS A 69 5.93 -6.04 13.68
CA LYS A 69 5.15 -7.17 14.20
C LYS A 69 3.68 -6.92 13.94
N LEU A 70 2.95 -7.93 13.45
CA LEU A 70 1.51 -7.80 13.22
C LEU A 70 0.72 -7.62 14.53
N GLU A 71 1.26 -8.07 15.65
CA GLU A 71 0.66 -7.88 16.98
C GLU A 71 0.69 -6.42 17.45
N ASP A 72 1.59 -5.59 16.91
CA ASP A 72 1.68 -4.17 17.25
C ASP A 72 0.65 -3.30 16.49
N VAL A 73 -0.18 -3.90 15.63
CA VAL A 73 -1.16 -3.20 14.80
C VAL A 73 -2.58 -3.79 14.92
N ASP A 74 -3.59 -2.93 14.77
CA ASP A 74 -4.98 -3.36 14.66
C ASP A 74 -5.27 -3.89 13.25
N MET A 75 -5.47 -5.19 13.14
CA MET A 75 -5.77 -5.88 11.88
C MET A 75 -7.08 -5.42 11.22
N LYS A 76 -8.06 -4.93 11.98
CA LYS A 76 -9.30 -4.37 11.42
C LYS A 76 -9.01 -3.03 10.74
N ILE A 77 -8.16 -2.20 11.35
CA ILE A 77 -7.75 -0.92 10.77
C ILE A 77 -6.84 -1.14 9.57
N LEU A 78 -5.90 -2.08 9.65
CA LEU A 78 -5.04 -2.47 8.52
C LEU A 78 -5.88 -2.89 7.30
N ARG A 79 -6.91 -3.73 7.51
CA ARG A 79 -7.82 -4.14 6.43
C ARG A 79 -8.53 -2.94 5.81
N LYS A 80 -9.00 -1.99 6.62
CA LYS A 80 -9.66 -0.76 6.11
C LYS A 80 -8.71 0.10 5.28
N ILE A 81 -7.45 0.22 5.69
CA ILE A 81 -6.42 0.94 4.92
C ILE A 81 -6.21 0.27 3.56
N VAL A 82 -6.00 -1.06 3.54
CA VAL A 82 -5.81 -1.79 2.28
C VAL A 82 -7.02 -1.64 1.37
N GLN A 83 -8.24 -1.80 1.91
CA GLN A 83 -9.48 -1.66 1.14
C GLN A 83 -9.61 -0.26 0.54
N LYS A 84 -9.41 0.80 1.33
CA LYS A 84 -9.47 2.19 0.81
C LYS A 84 -8.45 2.45 -0.29
N GLY A 85 -7.25 1.88 -0.18
CA GLY A 85 -6.26 1.95 -1.26
C GLY A 85 -6.76 1.29 -2.55
N LEU A 86 -7.34 0.09 -2.43
CA LEU A 86 -7.91 -0.60 -3.58
C LEU A 86 -9.11 0.13 -4.19
N ASP A 87 -10.02 0.65 -3.37
CA ASP A 87 -11.20 1.39 -3.81
C ASP A 87 -10.77 2.63 -4.60
N TYR A 88 -9.82 3.41 -4.08
CA TYR A 88 -9.26 4.56 -4.79
C TYR A 88 -8.65 4.14 -6.14
N MET A 89 -7.87 3.06 -6.15
CA MET A 89 -7.25 2.57 -7.38
C MET A 89 -8.28 2.08 -8.40
N GLU A 90 -9.40 1.53 -7.96
CA GLU A 90 -10.53 1.15 -8.83
C GLU A 90 -11.23 2.39 -9.40
N GLU A 91 -11.46 3.42 -8.58
CA GLU A 91 -12.08 4.67 -9.05
C GLU A 91 -11.23 5.37 -10.12
N VAL A 92 -9.90 5.35 -9.97
CA VAL A 92 -8.97 6.03 -10.87
C VAL A 92 -8.57 5.17 -12.07
N TYR A 93 -8.40 3.86 -11.90
CA TYR A 93 -7.81 2.94 -12.89
C TYR A 93 -8.68 1.70 -13.20
N GLY A 94 -9.93 1.63 -12.73
CA GLY A 94 -10.86 0.51 -12.98
C GLY A 94 -11.53 0.50 -14.35
N LYS A 95 -11.13 1.40 -15.26
CA LYS A 95 -11.64 1.46 -16.64
C LYS A 95 -10.74 0.74 -17.62
#